data_AF-A0A9D2NLG3-F1
#
_entry.id   AF-A0A9D2NLG3-F1
#
_cell.length_a   1.000
_cell.length_b   1.000
_cell.length_c   1.000
_cell.angle_alpha   90.00
_cell.angle_beta   90.00
_cell.angle_gamma   90.00
#
_symmetry.space_group_name_H-M   'P 1'
#
loop_
_entity.id
_entity.type
_entity.pdbx_description
1 polymer ?
#
loop_
_entity_poly.entity_id
_entity_poly.type
_entity_poly.pdbx_seq_one_letter_code
_entity_poly.pdbx_strand_id
1 'polypeptide(L)'
;MGEKKSKKTIVLLIICGVLLIAAVIVGILLIRRGLNQETYKEEIAAAEKYVAAAQYEDAIVAYENAIEAVPEEEEAYLGLADVYLNQGKVSQAKATLERGYTYSKAPTILDMLNGINDGSLLVNRFGEDQDKETMEKRRGQFGWNTAFLQRLENFTFSDYSDEYGAWPDIVKVAKGEVKVVHDDLSATMYYSDTPEDDTIVDDKKNRPDETGMPEKLELDSLDIIFDNFAAPVTLEQLQAISSSTVEPVTDAERTYVQLRTGSVIINIETDASGTIQSANAWNEVLLPDANKNRSTKGVLSGVVVDAMTGEGVPDAELVFAGQEDASHTGEASTDSKGAFSVELDPDVYDVTIMADGYVVETFEFEMEEDRNYSGEQFIISPELAAGSARIVLEWGAEPQDLDSYLIGDSDDGGSVFVSYYRKTASSGGETFAELDVDDTNGYGPETITLYDLNGVYRYTVVDYRLTNTLQEYGATVKVYLPGQAQPEVITVAPGAGVENIWEVFELDHGELNILNRAGDEDDLVEGSK
;
A
#
# COMPACT_ATOMS: atom_id res chain seq x y z
N MET A 1 5.05 53.69 65.10
CA MET A 1 6.37 53.05 65.20
C MET A 1 6.47 52.06 64.04
N GLY A 2 7.02 52.48 62.90
CA GLY A 2 7.15 51.65 61.70
C GLY A 2 8.63 51.54 61.36
N GLU A 3 9.26 50.43 61.72
CA GLU A 3 10.65 50.15 61.37
C GLU A 3 10.79 50.09 59.84
N LYS A 4 11.54 51.04 59.28
CA LYS A 4 11.95 51.02 57.87
C LYS A 4 12.89 49.82 57.69
N LYS A 5 12.39 48.69 57.18
CA LYS A 5 13.21 47.51 56.86
C LYS A 5 14.36 47.94 55.94
N SER A 6 15.59 47.59 56.35
CA SER A 6 16.82 47.86 55.59
C SER A 6 16.72 47.24 54.19
N LYS A 7 17.24 47.92 53.15
CA LYS A 7 17.34 47.36 51.78
C LYS A 7 17.96 45.96 51.76
N LYS A 8 18.88 45.66 52.68
CA LYS A 8 19.48 44.32 52.85
C LYS A 8 18.46 43.26 53.29
N THR A 9 17.51 43.62 54.14
CA THR A 9 16.44 42.73 54.63
C THR A 9 15.42 42.43 53.54
N ILE A 10 15.14 43.39 52.65
CA ILE A 10 14.22 43.17 51.52
C ILE A 10 14.87 42.24 50.48
N VAL A 11 16.16 42.44 50.15
CA VAL A 11 16.90 41.55 49.24
C VAL A 11 17.00 40.12 49.80
N LEU A 12 17.24 39.97 51.11
CA LEU A 12 17.29 38.65 51.75
C LEU A 12 15.93 37.91 51.67
N LEU A 13 14.81 38.62 51.86
CA LEU A 13 13.47 38.04 51.75
C LEU A 13 13.14 37.60 50.32
N ILE A 14 13.58 38.35 49.31
CA ILE A 14 13.41 37.97 47.90
C ILE A 14 14.23 36.71 47.58
N ILE A 15 15.48 36.64 48.02
CA ILE A 15 16.34 35.45 47.83
C ILE A 15 15.72 34.21 48.49
N CYS A 16 15.24 34.34 49.73
CA CYS A 16 14.55 33.23 50.41
C CYS A 16 13.26 32.82 49.70
N GLY A 17 12.49 33.77 49.15
CA GLY A 17 11.29 33.48 48.36
C GLY A 17 11.61 32.71 47.07
N VAL A 18 12.66 33.09 46.34
CA VAL A 18 13.11 32.39 45.13
C VAL A 18 13.61 30.98 45.45
N LEU A 19 14.36 30.80 46.55
CA LEU A 19 14.84 29.48 46.99
C LEU A 19 13.70 28.55 47.41
N LEU A 20 12.65 29.08 48.06
CA LEU A 20 11.46 28.31 48.41
C LEU A 20 10.69 27.85 47.16
N ILE A 21 10.54 28.72 46.17
CA ILE A 21 9.89 28.36 44.90
C ILE A 21 10.71 27.30 44.15
N ALA A 22 12.04 27.46 44.10
CA ALA A 22 12.91 26.45 43.50
C ALA A 22 12.81 25.09 44.21
N ALA A 23 12.76 25.07 45.55
CA ALA A 23 12.60 23.83 46.32
C ALA A 23 11.24 23.16 46.10
N VAL A 24 10.16 23.94 45.94
CA VAL A 24 8.82 23.42 45.61
C VAL A 24 8.79 22.84 44.20
N ILE A 25 9.39 23.52 43.21
CA ILE A 25 9.52 23.02 41.83
C ILE A 25 10.32 21.71 41.81
N VAL A 26 11.46 21.67 42.52
CA VAL A 26 12.25 20.44 42.66
C VAL A 26 11.45 19.33 43.34
N GLY A 27 10.68 19.64 44.39
CA GLY A 27 9.80 18.67 45.05
C GLY A 27 8.73 18.10 44.10
N ILE A 28 8.10 18.94 43.30
CA ILE A 28 7.10 18.52 42.29
C ILE A 28 7.76 17.67 41.19
N LEU A 29 8.94 18.05 40.72
CA LEU A 29 9.70 17.27 39.73
C LEU A 29 10.10 15.90 40.27
N LEU A 30 10.50 15.80 41.55
CA LEU A 30 10.85 14.54 42.19
C LEU A 30 9.63 13.62 42.38
N ILE A 31 8.46 14.17 42.75
CA ILE A 31 7.22 13.41 42.86
C ILE A 31 6.78 12.89 41.49
N ARG A 32 6.82 13.73 40.44
CA ARG A 32 6.48 13.34 39.08
C ARG A 32 7.42 12.24 38.56
N ARG A 33 8.73 12.38 38.80
CA ARG A 33 9.72 11.35 38.45
C ARG A 33 9.46 10.03 39.16
N GLY A 34 9.05 10.06 40.43
CA GLY A 34 8.68 8.86 41.18
C GLY A 34 7.44 8.15 40.63
N LEU A 35 6.40 8.91 40.25
CA LEU A 35 5.19 8.36 39.63
C LEU A 35 5.51 7.72 38.28
N ASN A 36 6.25 8.43 37.41
CA ASN A 36 6.67 7.91 36.11
C ASN A 36 7.47 6.60 36.23
N GLN A 37 8.33 6.47 37.23
CA GLN A 37 9.13 5.26 37.48
C GLN A 37 8.30 4.08 38.00
N GLU A 38 7.20 4.32 38.70
CA GLU A 38 6.26 3.23 39.06
C GLU A 38 5.45 2.80 37.85
N THR A 39 4.89 3.74 37.07
CA THR A 39 4.20 3.44 35.81
C THR A 39 5.10 2.64 34.86
N TYR A 40 6.35 3.05 34.67
CA TYR A 40 7.33 2.33 33.85
C TYR A 40 7.44 0.85 34.24
N LYS A 41 7.57 0.53 35.53
CA LYS A 41 7.70 -0.85 35.98
C LYS A 41 6.42 -1.67 35.80
N GLU A 42 5.26 -1.04 35.99
CA GLU A 42 3.96 -1.69 35.78
C GLU A 42 3.77 -2.04 34.30
N GLU A 43 4.09 -1.10 33.41
CA GLU A 43 3.99 -1.28 31.96
C GLU A 43 5.01 -2.28 31.42
N ILE A 44 6.28 -2.27 31.88
CA ILE A 44 7.26 -3.32 31.54
C ILE A 44 6.77 -4.71 31.94
N ALA A 45 6.28 -4.87 33.18
CA ALA A 45 5.78 -6.16 33.65
C ALA A 45 4.54 -6.63 32.88
N ALA A 46 3.69 -5.70 32.43
CA ALA A 46 2.56 -5.99 31.56
C ALA A 46 3.05 -6.42 30.17
N ALA A 47 3.98 -5.68 29.56
CA ALA A 47 4.56 -5.97 28.26
C ALA A 47 5.20 -7.37 28.21
N GLU A 48 6.07 -7.71 29.18
CA GLU A 48 6.69 -9.04 29.27
C GLU A 48 5.66 -10.17 29.37
N LYS A 49 4.56 -9.93 30.11
CA LYS A 49 3.46 -10.89 30.22
C LYS A 49 2.73 -11.07 28.89
N TYR A 50 2.50 -9.99 28.15
CA TYR A 50 1.87 -10.04 26.83
C TYR A 50 2.76 -10.74 25.80
N VAL A 51 4.07 -10.47 25.80
CA VAL A 51 5.05 -11.18 24.97
C VAL A 51 5.04 -12.68 25.27
N ALA A 52 5.03 -13.08 26.56
CA ALA A 52 4.97 -14.48 26.95
C ALA A 52 3.65 -15.18 26.54
N ALA A 53 2.59 -14.40 26.32
CA ALA A 53 1.31 -14.87 25.83
C ALA A 53 1.16 -14.78 24.30
N ALA A 54 2.21 -14.33 23.58
CA ALA A 54 2.20 -14.03 22.14
C ALA A 54 1.12 -13.01 21.73
N GLN A 55 0.74 -12.11 22.64
CA GLN A 55 -0.16 -10.98 22.38
C GLN A 55 0.69 -9.76 22.03
N TYR A 56 1.16 -9.69 20.78
CA TYR A 56 2.19 -8.72 20.40
C TYR A 56 1.66 -7.29 20.36
N GLU A 57 0.42 -7.07 19.94
CA GLU A 57 -0.21 -5.76 19.86
C GLU A 57 -0.37 -5.13 21.26
N ASP A 58 -0.82 -5.93 22.23
CA ASP A 58 -0.91 -5.51 23.64
C ASP A 58 0.49 -5.23 24.24
N ALA A 59 1.49 -6.02 23.85
CA ALA A 59 2.87 -5.83 24.29
C ALA A 59 3.48 -4.52 23.74
N ILE A 60 3.22 -4.20 22.47
CA ILE A 60 3.68 -2.96 21.83
C ILE A 60 3.13 -1.76 22.59
N VAL A 61 1.81 -1.73 22.84
CA VAL A 61 1.17 -0.63 23.59
C VAL A 61 1.79 -0.47 24.99
N ALA A 62 2.02 -1.58 25.71
CA ALA A 62 2.62 -1.52 27.03
C ALA A 62 4.07 -1.02 27.00
N TYR A 63 4.89 -1.45 26.03
CA TYR A 63 6.25 -0.91 25.88
C TYR A 63 6.26 0.57 25.50
N GLU A 64 5.36 1.03 24.63
CA GLU A 64 5.23 2.45 24.29
C GLU A 64 4.82 3.30 25.51
N ASN A 65 3.87 2.82 26.32
CA ASN A 65 3.51 3.48 27.58
C ASN A 65 4.71 3.57 28.56
N ALA A 66 5.53 2.51 28.62
CA ALA A 66 6.75 2.51 29.42
C ALA A 66 7.76 3.56 28.89
N ILE A 67 7.97 3.61 27.57
CA ILE A 67 8.84 4.59 26.91
C ILE A 67 8.36 6.02 27.21
N GLU A 68 7.06 6.29 27.11
CA GLU A 68 6.49 7.60 27.41
C GLU A 68 6.73 8.01 28.88
N ALA A 69 6.61 7.04 29.80
CA ALA A 69 6.83 7.28 31.22
C ALA A 69 8.29 7.62 31.53
N VAL A 70 9.25 6.85 31.00
CA VAL A 70 10.69 7.04 31.25
C VAL A 70 11.51 6.76 29.98
N PRO A 71 11.73 7.77 29.13
CA PRO A 71 12.37 7.59 27.83
C PRO A 71 13.89 7.31 27.90
N GLU A 72 14.53 7.52 29.05
CA GLU A 72 15.96 7.25 29.23
C GLU A 72 16.31 5.80 29.57
N GLU A 73 15.33 4.96 29.90
CA GLU A 73 15.54 3.55 30.23
C GLU A 73 15.56 2.70 28.95
N GLU A 74 16.54 1.81 28.82
CA GLU A 74 16.81 1.04 27.60
C GLU A 74 15.91 -0.21 27.44
N GLU A 75 15.42 -0.76 28.55
CA GLU A 75 14.73 -2.06 28.58
C GLU A 75 13.44 -2.07 27.77
N ALA A 76 12.63 -0.99 27.82
CA ALA A 76 11.43 -0.87 27.01
C ALA A 76 11.72 -0.88 25.50
N TYR A 77 12.75 -0.15 25.05
CA TYR A 77 13.13 -0.11 23.63
C TYR A 77 13.68 -1.44 23.15
N LEU A 78 14.50 -2.11 23.97
CA LEU A 78 15.05 -3.44 23.64
C LEU A 78 13.92 -4.47 23.53
N GLY A 79 12.97 -4.45 24.48
CA GLY A 79 11.81 -5.35 24.47
C GLY A 79 10.90 -5.12 23.27
N LEU A 80 10.58 -3.85 22.96
CA LEU A 80 9.78 -3.49 21.79
C LEU A 80 10.46 -3.89 20.47
N ALA A 81 11.75 -3.61 20.33
CA ALA A 81 12.52 -4.02 19.15
C ALA A 81 12.56 -5.55 19.00
N ASP A 82 12.63 -6.31 20.09
CA ASP A 82 12.56 -7.77 20.05
C ASP A 82 11.20 -8.27 19.57
N VAL A 83 10.10 -7.64 20.01
CA VAL A 83 8.75 -7.92 19.51
C VAL A 83 8.66 -7.68 18.01
N TYR A 84 9.11 -6.52 17.53
CA TYR A 84 9.09 -6.21 16.10
C TYR A 84 9.94 -7.19 15.28
N LEU A 85 11.13 -7.57 15.76
CA LEU A 85 11.95 -8.59 15.09
C LEU A 85 11.25 -9.96 15.03
N ASN A 86 10.53 -10.35 16.09
CA ASN A 86 9.77 -11.60 16.09
C ASN A 86 8.57 -11.58 15.14
N GLN A 87 8.09 -10.39 14.77
CA GLN A 87 7.06 -10.18 13.74
C GLN A 87 7.64 -9.95 12.32
N GLY A 88 8.97 -9.96 12.15
CA GLY A 88 9.61 -9.65 10.85
C GLY A 88 9.66 -8.16 10.49
N LYS A 89 9.23 -7.27 11.40
CA LYS A 89 9.18 -5.81 11.23
C LYS A 89 10.55 -5.18 11.53
N VAL A 90 11.52 -5.42 10.65
CA VAL A 90 12.93 -5.06 10.88
C VAL A 90 13.13 -3.54 10.92
N SER A 91 12.49 -2.78 10.02
CA SER A 91 12.58 -1.31 10.01
C SER A 91 12.02 -0.68 11.30
N GLN A 92 10.88 -1.17 11.80
CA GLN A 92 10.31 -0.69 13.07
C GLN A 92 11.23 -0.99 14.26
N ALA A 93 11.85 -2.18 14.29
CA ALA A 93 12.84 -2.53 15.30
C ALA A 93 14.05 -1.57 15.27
N LYS A 94 14.58 -1.25 14.08
CA LYS A 94 15.69 -0.28 13.94
C LYS A 94 15.28 1.11 14.40
N ALA A 95 14.14 1.64 13.95
CA ALA A 95 13.65 2.96 14.33
C ALA A 95 13.46 3.08 15.85
N THR A 96 12.88 2.04 16.46
CA THR A 96 12.72 1.95 17.93
C THR A 96 14.06 2.04 18.66
N LEU A 97 15.06 1.28 18.21
CA LEU A 97 16.39 1.29 18.82
C LEU A 97 17.14 2.61 18.58
N GLU A 98 17.04 3.21 17.39
CA GLU A 98 17.64 4.53 17.10
C GLU A 98 17.03 5.63 17.99
N ARG A 99 15.69 5.60 18.17
CA ARG A 99 14.97 6.45 19.12
C ARG A 99 15.47 6.22 20.54
N GLY A 100 15.54 4.97 20.99
CA GLY A 100 16.06 4.60 22.31
C GLY A 100 17.49 5.09 22.55
N TYR A 101 18.40 4.91 21.59
CA TYR A 101 19.78 5.37 21.70
C TYR A 101 19.89 6.90 21.73
N THR A 102 18.93 7.61 21.13
CA THR A 102 18.88 9.08 21.19
C THR A 102 18.73 9.57 22.63
N TYR A 103 17.90 8.91 23.43
CA TYR A 103 17.62 9.29 24.82
C TYR A 103 18.53 8.61 25.85
N SER A 104 18.76 7.30 25.75
CA SER A 104 19.48 6.52 26.77
C SER A 104 21.01 6.54 26.59
N LYS A 105 21.49 6.64 25.35
CA LYS A 105 22.90 6.41 24.96
C LYS A 105 23.44 5.04 25.42
N ALA A 106 22.54 4.06 25.59
CA ALA A 106 22.85 2.72 26.06
C ALA A 106 23.71 1.94 25.04
N PRO A 107 24.85 1.34 25.46
CA PRO A 107 25.65 0.49 24.58
C PRO A 107 24.91 -0.77 24.10
N THR A 108 24.02 -1.31 24.93
CA THR A 108 23.20 -2.50 24.63
C THR A 108 22.29 -2.29 23.42
N ILE A 109 21.68 -1.10 23.31
CA ILE A 109 20.90 -0.69 22.13
C ILE A 109 21.79 -0.63 20.89
N LEU A 110 22.99 -0.06 21.00
CA LEU A 110 23.94 0.03 19.88
C LEU A 110 24.40 -1.37 19.42
N ASP A 111 24.64 -2.29 20.36
CA ASP A 111 25.00 -3.67 20.05
C ASP A 111 23.88 -4.38 19.27
N MET A 112 22.62 -4.18 19.67
CA MET A 112 21.46 -4.74 18.96
C MET A 112 21.29 -4.12 17.55
N LEU A 113 21.44 -2.80 17.42
CA LEU A 113 21.43 -2.12 16.11
C LEU A 113 22.50 -2.67 15.17
N ASN A 114 23.73 -2.82 15.67
CA ASN A 114 24.83 -3.37 14.88
C ASN A 114 24.53 -4.80 14.43
N GLY A 115 23.98 -5.64 15.33
CA GLY A 115 23.60 -7.01 15.00
C GLY A 115 22.45 -7.14 14.00
N ILE A 116 21.54 -6.16 13.95
CA ILE A 116 20.51 -6.09 12.89
C ILE A 116 21.17 -5.65 11.58
N ASN A 117 22.02 -4.62 11.62
CA ASN A 117 22.64 -4.03 10.43
C ASN A 117 23.64 -4.96 9.74
N ASP A 118 24.37 -5.79 10.49
CA ASP A 118 25.28 -6.81 9.95
C ASP A 118 24.58 -8.16 9.66
N GLY A 119 23.27 -8.24 9.91
CA GLY A 119 22.44 -9.42 9.69
C GLY A 119 22.62 -10.55 10.72
N SER A 120 23.58 -10.46 11.66
CA SER A 120 23.86 -11.54 12.62
C SER A 120 22.68 -11.88 13.53
N LEU A 121 21.79 -10.93 13.79
CA LEU A 121 20.55 -11.13 14.56
C LEU A 121 19.35 -11.61 13.74
N LEU A 122 19.41 -11.54 12.41
CA LEU A 122 18.31 -11.90 11.52
C LEU A 122 18.39 -13.37 11.07
N VAL A 123 19.61 -13.88 10.84
CA VAL A 123 19.87 -15.25 10.35
C VAL A 123 19.27 -16.34 11.26
N ASN A 124 19.16 -16.11 12.57
CA ASN A 124 18.62 -17.09 13.52
C ASN A 124 17.12 -16.96 13.79
N ARG A 125 16.46 -15.86 13.37
CA ARG A 125 15.04 -15.59 13.68
C ARG A 125 14.08 -15.97 12.56
N PHE A 126 14.52 -15.92 11.31
CA PHE A 126 13.66 -16.09 10.13
C PHE A 126 13.89 -17.42 9.38
N GLY A 127 14.43 -18.44 10.05
CA GLY A 127 14.83 -19.70 9.39
C GLY A 127 13.66 -20.52 8.82
N GLU A 128 13.81 -20.92 7.55
CA GLU A 128 13.13 -21.98 6.76
C GLU A 128 11.58 -22.05 6.67
N ASP A 129 10.82 -21.49 7.62
CA ASP A 129 9.37 -21.75 7.69
C ASP A 129 8.49 -20.78 6.87
N GLN A 130 8.98 -19.60 6.45
CA GLN A 130 8.22 -18.70 5.55
C GLN A 130 8.22 -19.14 4.07
N ASP A 131 9.06 -20.10 3.70
CA ASP A 131 9.18 -20.56 2.31
C ASP A 131 7.99 -21.42 1.84
N LYS A 132 7.16 -21.96 2.75
CA LYS A 132 6.09 -22.90 2.35
C LYS A 132 4.78 -22.23 1.94
N GLU A 133 4.43 -21.12 2.58
CA GLU A 133 3.19 -20.39 2.30
C GLU A 133 3.34 -19.49 1.06
N THR A 134 4.57 -18.99 0.82
CA THR A 134 4.91 -18.08 -0.29
C THR A 134 5.07 -18.80 -1.65
N MET A 135 5.32 -20.12 -1.64
CA MET A 135 5.59 -20.89 -2.87
C MET A 135 4.33 -21.29 -3.66
N GLU A 136 3.15 -21.33 -3.04
CA GLU A 136 1.88 -21.60 -3.74
C GLU A 136 1.30 -20.34 -4.45
N LYS A 137 1.75 -19.13 -4.06
CA LYS A 137 1.28 -17.85 -4.63
C LYS A 137 2.02 -17.35 -5.89
N ARG A 138 3.13 -17.97 -6.30
CA ARG A 138 3.99 -17.45 -7.39
C ARG A 138 3.67 -18.10 -8.75
N ARG A 139 2.57 -17.68 -9.36
CA ARG A 139 2.22 -18.03 -10.76
C ARG A 139 2.30 -16.78 -11.65
N GLY A 140 3.50 -16.28 -11.91
CA GLY A 140 3.71 -15.16 -12.83
C GLY A 140 5.18 -14.94 -13.21
N GLN A 141 5.42 -14.03 -14.16
CA GLN A 141 6.76 -13.66 -14.59
C GLN A 141 7.42 -12.74 -13.56
N PHE A 142 8.72 -12.96 -13.29
CA PHE A 142 9.53 -12.04 -12.48
C PHE A 142 9.56 -10.65 -13.14
N GLY A 143 9.22 -9.62 -12.37
CA GLY A 143 9.10 -8.26 -12.88
C GLY A 143 9.11 -7.21 -11.77
N TRP A 144 9.10 -5.94 -12.16
CA TRP A 144 8.82 -4.84 -11.24
C TRP A 144 7.37 -4.88 -10.74
N ASN A 145 7.19 -4.74 -9.42
CA ASN A 145 5.94 -4.29 -8.82
C ASN A 145 5.72 -2.84 -9.24
N THR A 146 5.02 -2.67 -10.36
CA THR A 146 4.93 -1.38 -11.06
C THR A 146 4.08 -0.40 -10.25
N ALA A 147 3.03 -0.88 -9.58
CA ALA A 147 2.20 -0.09 -8.70
C ALA A 147 3.02 0.52 -7.56
N PHE A 148 3.83 -0.28 -6.85
CA PHE A 148 4.65 0.22 -5.76
C PHE A 148 5.69 1.25 -6.22
N LEU A 149 6.37 1.00 -7.35
CA LEU A 149 7.36 1.94 -7.89
C LEU A 149 6.74 3.28 -8.29
N GLN A 150 5.53 3.29 -8.83
CA GLN A 150 4.81 4.53 -9.12
C GLN A 150 4.53 5.33 -7.86
N ARG A 151 4.23 4.67 -6.72
CA ARG A 151 4.08 5.36 -5.43
C ARG A 151 5.38 6.05 -5.03
N LEU A 152 6.53 5.37 -5.19
CA LEU A 152 7.83 5.95 -4.86
C LEU A 152 8.11 7.28 -5.58
N GLU A 153 7.70 7.40 -6.84
CA GLU A 153 7.96 8.62 -7.63
C GLU A 153 7.00 9.77 -7.32
N ASN A 154 5.87 9.51 -6.66
CA ASN A 154 4.76 10.47 -6.58
C ASN A 154 4.23 10.72 -5.16
N PHE A 155 4.41 9.79 -4.23
CA PHE A 155 3.83 9.93 -2.90
C PHE A 155 4.56 10.98 -2.07
N THR A 156 3.73 11.81 -1.45
CA THR A 156 4.11 12.69 -0.35
C THR A 156 4.01 11.95 0.97
N PHE A 157 4.48 12.59 2.04
CA PHE A 157 4.40 12.07 3.39
C PHE A 157 2.94 11.85 3.81
N SER A 158 2.02 12.73 3.40
CA SER A 158 0.59 12.54 3.64
C SER A 158 0.07 11.28 2.96
N ASP A 159 0.40 11.07 1.68
CA ASP A 159 -0.06 9.90 0.92
C ASP A 159 0.44 8.59 1.55
N TYR A 160 1.71 8.55 1.97
CA TYR A 160 2.25 7.40 2.70
C TYR A 160 1.59 7.20 4.06
N SER A 161 1.24 8.28 4.77
CA SER A 161 0.53 8.17 6.05
C SER A 161 -0.90 7.68 5.88
N ASP A 162 -1.57 8.07 4.81
CA ASP A 162 -2.93 7.62 4.52
C ASP A 162 -2.96 6.13 4.10
N GLU A 163 -2.00 5.69 3.28
CA GLU A 163 -1.97 4.31 2.78
C GLU A 163 -1.32 3.31 3.75
N TYR A 164 -0.23 3.69 4.43
CA TYR A 164 0.60 2.77 5.23
C TYR A 164 0.57 3.01 6.74
N GLY A 165 -0.35 3.86 7.20
CA GLY A 165 -0.59 4.12 8.61
C GLY A 165 -0.32 5.56 9.03
N ALA A 166 -1.30 6.15 9.72
CA ALA A 166 -1.34 7.57 10.05
C ALA A 166 -0.32 8.01 11.13
N TRP A 167 0.32 7.05 11.82
CA TRP A 167 1.18 7.31 12.97
C TRP A 167 2.58 6.68 12.83
N PRO A 168 3.37 7.06 11.82
CA PRO A 168 4.67 6.46 11.59
C PRO A 168 5.68 6.77 12.70
N ASP A 169 6.66 5.89 12.86
CA ASP A 169 7.83 6.12 13.68
C ASP A 169 8.79 7.09 12.98
N ILE A 170 9.09 8.22 13.62
CA ILE A 170 9.97 9.25 13.05
C ILE A 170 11.21 9.44 13.91
N VAL A 171 12.38 9.34 13.26
CA VAL A 171 13.69 9.52 13.90
C VAL A 171 14.39 10.74 13.31
N LYS A 172 14.72 11.71 14.16
CA LYS A 172 15.53 12.87 13.75
C LYS A 172 16.98 12.45 13.52
N VAL A 173 17.49 12.71 12.32
CA VAL A 173 18.90 12.45 11.97
C VAL A 173 19.73 13.71 12.23
N ALA A 174 19.34 14.81 11.60
CA ALA A 174 20.00 16.11 11.73
C ALA A 174 18.96 17.23 11.58
N LYS A 175 19.44 18.47 11.49
CA LYS A 175 18.57 19.60 11.15
C LYS A 175 18.14 19.44 9.69
N GLY A 176 16.83 19.48 9.43
CA GLY A 176 16.29 19.30 8.08
C GLY A 176 16.37 17.86 7.56
N GLU A 177 16.66 16.86 8.40
CA GLU A 177 16.80 15.46 7.98
C GLU A 177 16.11 14.52 8.97
N VAL A 178 15.19 13.70 8.48
CA VAL A 178 14.45 12.71 9.27
C VAL A 178 14.36 11.37 8.53
N LYS A 179 14.26 10.29 9.31
CA LYS A 179 13.83 8.97 8.84
C LYS A 179 12.41 8.70 9.30
N VAL A 180 11.64 8.00 8.48
CA VAL A 180 10.26 7.65 8.74
C VAL A 180 10.05 6.17 8.44
N VAL A 181 9.39 5.46 9.35
CA VAL A 181 8.94 4.08 9.17
C VAL A 181 7.44 4.04 9.38
N HIS A 182 6.67 3.68 8.36
CA HIS A 182 5.22 3.53 8.46
C HIS A 182 4.86 2.13 8.96
N ASP A 183 3.71 2.00 9.62
CA ASP A 183 3.33 0.77 10.35
C ASP A 183 3.13 -0.44 9.43
N ASP A 184 2.58 -0.17 8.24
CA ASP A 184 2.21 -1.18 7.24
C ASP A 184 3.11 -1.14 6.00
N LEU A 185 4.24 -0.41 6.07
CA LEU A 185 5.28 -0.42 5.03
C LEU A 185 6.59 -0.92 5.61
N SER A 186 7.06 -2.07 5.13
CA SER A 186 8.34 -2.67 5.53
C SER A 186 9.54 -1.98 4.86
N ALA A 187 9.66 -0.67 5.07
CA ALA A 187 10.74 0.16 4.57
C ALA A 187 11.04 1.32 5.53
N THR A 188 12.29 1.79 5.50
CA THR A 188 12.72 3.05 6.11
C THR A 188 12.86 4.11 5.03
N MET A 189 12.13 5.20 5.16
CA MET A 189 12.14 6.34 4.23
C MET A 189 12.93 7.51 4.77
N TYR A 190 13.60 8.24 3.89
CA TYR A 190 14.50 9.33 4.23
C TYR A 190 14.01 10.62 3.58
N TYR A 191 13.84 11.66 4.41
CA TYR A 191 13.40 12.99 3.99
C TYR A 191 14.46 14.01 4.41
N SER A 192 14.88 14.84 3.46
CA SER A 192 15.91 15.85 3.68
C SER A 192 15.57 17.15 2.98
N ASP A 193 15.80 18.27 3.67
CA ASP A 193 15.83 19.59 3.08
C ASP A 193 16.95 19.66 2.02
N THR A 194 16.67 20.33 0.91
CA THR A 194 17.64 20.59 -0.15
C THR A 194 18.17 22.03 -0.06
N PRO A 195 19.30 22.35 -0.72
CA PRO A 195 19.74 23.74 -0.82
C PRO A 195 18.72 24.68 -1.47
N GLU A 196 17.83 24.12 -2.30
CA GLU A 196 16.79 24.83 -3.03
C GLU A 196 15.44 24.91 -2.29
N ASP A 197 15.16 23.95 -1.40
CA ASP A 197 13.92 23.83 -0.62
C ASP A 197 14.20 23.34 0.81
N ASP A 198 14.05 24.24 1.79
CA ASP A 198 14.21 23.98 3.23
C ASP A 198 12.88 23.78 3.97
N THR A 199 11.84 23.40 3.24
CA THR A 199 10.48 23.19 3.78
C THR A 199 10.04 21.73 3.75
N ILE A 200 10.89 20.82 3.26
CA ILE A 200 10.59 19.37 3.16
C ILE A 200 10.46 18.77 4.57
N VAL A 201 11.23 19.27 5.55
CA VAL A 201 11.18 18.83 6.94
C VAL A 201 10.77 19.96 7.88
N ASP A 202 9.67 19.78 8.62
CA ASP A 202 9.31 20.68 9.73
C ASP A 202 10.19 20.38 10.94
N ASP A 203 11.34 21.05 11.00
CA ASP A 203 12.32 20.99 12.10
C ASP A 203 11.74 21.24 13.50
N LYS A 204 10.60 21.95 13.61
CA LYS A 204 9.97 22.22 14.91
C LYS A 204 9.16 21.02 15.39
N LYS A 205 8.52 20.32 14.45
CA LYS A 205 7.76 19.10 14.72
C LYS A 205 8.62 17.84 14.63
N ASN A 206 9.82 17.93 14.04
CA ASN A 206 10.69 16.80 13.69
C ASN A 206 9.97 15.75 12.84
N ARG A 207 9.23 16.19 11.82
CA ARG A 207 8.56 15.32 10.85
C ARG A 207 8.65 15.94 9.45
N PRO A 208 8.47 15.15 8.38
CA PRO A 208 8.31 15.73 7.05
C PRO A 208 7.12 16.70 7.01
N ASP A 209 7.18 17.69 6.13
CA ASP A 209 5.98 18.41 5.71
C ASP A 209 4.99 17.44 5.05
N GLU A 210 3.70 17.76 5.09
CA GLU A 210 2.65 16.88 4.54
C GLU A 210 2.85 16.60 3.06
N THR A 211 3.37 17.58 2.32
CA THR A 211 3.70 17.45 0.90
C THR A 211 5.12 16.90 0.66
N GLY A 212 5.94 16.76 1.71
CA GLY A 212 7.31 16.20 1.72
C GLY A 212 7.39 14.89 0.98
N MET A 213 8.31 14.71 0.02
CA MET A 213 8.55 13.41 -0.61
C MET A 213 9.86 12.80 -0.07
N PRO A 214 9.95 11.48 0.09
CA PRO A 214 11.22 10.84 0.45
C PRO A 214 12.20 10.92 -0.72
N GLU A 215 13.48 11.15 -0.44
CA GLU A 215 14.54 11.13 -1.46
C GLU A 215 15.24 9.76 -1.55
N LYS A 216 15.08 8.93 -0.52
CA LYS A 216 15.70 7.61 -0.42
C LYS A 216 14.84 6.66 0.42
N LEU A 217 14.91 5.37 0.10
CA LEU A 217 14.33 4.28 0.89
C LEU A 217 15.34 3.14 1.10
N GLU A 218 15.16 2.42 2.20
CA GLU A 218 15.81 1.14 2.51
C GLU A 218 14.71 0.11 2.84
N LEU A 219 14.62 -0.96 2.09
CA LEU A 219 13.55 -1.97 2.18
C LEU A 219 13.96 -3.10 3.12
N ASP A 220 13.02 -3.61 3.92
CA ASP A 220 13.22 -4.83 4.71
C ASP A 220 13.21 -6.07 3.82
N SER A 221 12.42 -6.05 2.74
CA SER A 221 12.38 -7.11 1.72
C SER A 221 12.26 -6.53 0.30
N LEU A 222 12.96 -7.18 -0.63
CA LEU A 222 12.88 -6.93 -2.07
C LEU A 222 11.55 -7.39 -2.68
N ASP A 223 10.75 -8.21 -1.98
CA ASP A 223 9.39 -8.59 -2.43
C ASP A 223 8.48 -7.36 -2.64
N ILE A 224 8.79 -6.23 -1.99
CA ILE A 224 8.00 -5.00 -2.12
C ILE A 224 8.13 -4.40 -3.54
N ILE A 225 9.32 -4.47 -4.15
CA ILE A 225 9.60 -3.84 -5.46
C ILE A 225 9.54 -4.83 -6.62
N PHE A 226 9.43 -6.14 -6.35
CA PHE A 226 9.44 -7.18 -7.38
C PHE A 226 8.22 -8.09 -7.30
N ASP A 227 7.52 -8.22 -8.42
CA ASP A 227 6.50 -9.25 -8.61
C ASP A 227 7.16 -10.61 -8.83
N ASN A 228 6.57 -11.65 -8.24
CA ASN A 228 7.05 -13.04 -8.34
C ASN A 228 8.54 -13.20 -7.97
N PHE A 229 9.03 -12.40 -7.02
CA PHE A 229 10.41 -12.49 -6.55
C PHE A 229 10.67 -13.87 -5.93
N ALA A 230 11.70 -14.56 -6.39
CA ALA A 230 12.17 -15.80 -5.78
C ALA A 230 13.69 -15.85 -5.89
N ALA A 231 14.37 -15.74 -4.75
CA ALA A 231 15.82 -15.89 -4.73
C ALA A 231 16.22 -17.35 -5.04
N PRO A 232 17.29 -17.59 -5.81
CA PRO A 232 18.18 -16.58 -6.40
C PRO A 232 17.62 -15.93 -7.67
N VAL A 233 17.84 -14.63 -7.84
CA VAL A 233 17.51 -13.87 -9.07
C VAL A 233 18.79 -13.54 -9.82
N THR A 234 18.89 -14.00 -11.08
CA THR A 234 20.11 -13.89 -11.89
C THR A 234 20.29 -12.52 -12.54
N LEU A 235 21.53 -12.18 -12.90
CA LEU A 235 21.84 -10.96 -13.65
C LEU A 235 21.06 -10.85 -14.97
N GLU A 236 20.78 -11.96 -15.64
CA GLU A 236 19.98 -11.98 -16.88
C GLU A 236 18.53 -11.55 -16.64
N GLN A 237 17.90 -12.03 -15.56
CA GLN A 237 16.55 -11.64 -15.18
C GLN A 237 16.49 -10.15 -14.80
N LEU A 238 17.50 -9.65 -14.08
CA LEU A 238 17.60 -8.24 -13.71
C LEU A 238 17.82 -7.34 -14.92
N GLN A 239 18.66 -7.77 -15.86
CA GLN A 239 18.88 -7.05 -17.12
C GLN A 239 17.61 -6.98 -17.98
N ALA A 240 16.73 -7.99 -17.90
CA ALA A 240 15.49 -8.03 -18.68
C ALA A 240 14.46 -6.98 -18.23
N ILE A 241 14.51 -6.54 -16.97
CA ILE A 241 13.53 -5.61 -16.39
C ILE A 241 14.08 -4.19 -16.21
N SER A 242 15.40 -4.02 -16.19
CA SER A 242 16.04 -2.71 -16.03
C SER A 242 16.03 -1.92 -17.35
N SER A 243 15.78 -0.61 -17.26
CA SER A 243 15.85 0.33 -18.40
C SER A 243 17.30 0.66 -18.81
N SER A 244 18.28 0.30 -17.98
CA SER A 244 19.70 0.45 -18.26
C SER A 244 20.45 -0.88 -18.23
N THR A 245 21.65 -0.89 -18.81
CA THR A 245 22.58 -2.01 -18.66
C THR A 245 22.90 -2.24 -17.17
N VAL A 246 22.86 -3.50 -16.75
CA VAL A 246 23.08 -3.95 -15.38
C VAL A 246 24.40 -4.70 -15.32
N GLU A 247 25.34 -4.19 -14.53
CA GLU A 247 26.63 -4.83 -14.30
C GLU A 247 26.94 -4.82 -12.78
N PRO A 248 27.56 -5.89 -12.24
CA PRO A 248 28.00 -5.90 -10.85
C PRO A 248 29.08 -4.85 -10.60
N VAL A 249 28.89 -4.06 -9.55
CA VAL A 249 29.83 -3.07 -9.02
C VAL A 249 30.33 -3.55 -7.67
N THR A 250 31.64 -3.64 -7.50
CA THR A 250 32.26 -4.01 -6.22
C THR A 250 32.96 -2.80 -5.61
N ASP A 251 32.58 -2.45 -4.38
CA ASP A 251 33.28 -1.47 -3.55
C ASP A 251 34.06 -2.15 -2.41
N ALA A 252 34.45 -1.40 -1.38
CA ALA A 252 35.23 -1.92 -0.27
C ALA A 252 34.42 -2.84 0.69
N GLU A 253 33.10 -2.72 0.68
CA GLU A 253 32.20 -3.40 1.62
C GLU A 253 31.43 -4.54 0.95
N ARG A 254 30.96 -4.34 -0.29
CA ARG A 254 30.03 -5.26 -0.95
C ARG A 254 30.16 -5.28 -2.47
N THR A 255 29.47 -6.24 -3.08
CA THR A 255 29.17 -6.25 -4.51
C THR A 255 27.68 -6.02 -4.68
N TYR A 256 27.27 -5.13 -5.58
CA TYR A 256 25.88 -4.80 -5.83
C TYR A 256 25.63 -4.55 -7.32
N VAL A 257 24.38 -4.56 -7.73
CA VAL A 257 23.95 -4.11 -9.06
C VAL A 257 23.11 -2.84 -8.93
N GLN A 258 23.17 -1.98 -9.96
CA GLN A 258 22.28 -0.83 -10.08
C GLN A 258 21.24 -1.08 -11.17
N LEU A 259 19.98 -0.96 -10.81
CA LEU A 259 18.83 -1.06 -11.70
C LEU A 259 18.22 0.33 -11.88
N ARG A 260 17.59 0.56 -13.04
CA ARG A 260 16.84 1.77 -13.33
C ARG A 260 15.47 1.43 -13.88
N THR A 261 14.49 2.23 -13.49
CA THR A 261 13.11 2.22 -13.99
C THR A 261 12.57 3.63 -13.79
N GLY A 262 12.15 4.29 -14.88
CA GLY A 262 11.88 5.74 -14.83
C GLY A 262 13.08 6.55 -14.31
N SER A 263 12.82 7.42 -13.33
CA SER A 263 13.85 8.18 -12.62
C SER A 263 14.48 7.41 -11.44
N VAL A 264 13.80 6.36 -10.96
CA VAL A 264 14.19 5.57 -9.79
C VAL A 264 15.48 4.80 -10.04
N ILE A 265 16.37 4.84 -9.04
CA ILE A 265 17.63 4.11 -9.03
C ILE A 265 17.61 3.13 -7.86
N ILE A 266 17.87 1.86 -8.14
CA ILE A 266 17.80 0.80 -7.13
C ILE A 266 19.14 0.06 -7.09
N ASN A 267 19.85 0.15 -5.96
CA ASN A 267 21.08 -0.59 -5.71
C ASN A 267 20.74 -1.83 -4.86
N ILE A 268 21.18 -3.02 -5.27
CA ILE A 268 20.92 -4.27 -4.52
C ILE A 268 22.19 -5.10 -4.44
N GLU A 269 22.52 -5.58 -3.23
CA GLU A 269 23.66 -6.46 -3.00
C GLU A 269 23.51 -7.81 -3.71
N THR A 270 24.61 -8.25 -4.33
CA THR A 270 24.68 -9.50 -5.08
C THR A 270 25.98 -10.24 -4.79
N ASP A 271 26.05 -11.50 -5.22
CA ASP A 271 27.35 -12.14 -5.38
C ASP A 271 28.16 -11.54 -6.54
N ALA A 272 29.39 -12.03 -6.73
CA ALA A 272 30.30 -11.56 -7.78
C ALA A 272 29.79 -11.82 -9.23
N SER A 273 28.74 -12.63 -9.41
CA SER A 273 28.11 -12.88 -10.70
C SER A 273 26.92 -11.95 -10.99
N GLY A 274 26.53 -11.09 -10.04
CA GLY A 274 25.35 -10.25 -10.16
C GLY A 274 24.04 -10.95 -9.76
N THR A 275 24.12 -12.05 -9.02
CA THR A 275 22.94 -12.80 -8.58
C THR A 275 22.51 -12.33 -7.18
N ILE A 276 21.24 -11.98 -7.02
CA ILE A 276 20.62 -11.68 -5.71
C ILE A 276 20.34 -13.01 -5.01
N GLN A 277 20.81 -13.16 -3.77
CA GLN A 277 20.76 -14.43 -3.03
C GLN A 277 19.65 -14.48 -1.96
N SER A 278 19.06 -13.34 -1.60
CA SER A 278 18.08 -13.23 -0.53
C SER A 278 17.10 -12.09 -0.80
N ALA A 279 15.85 -12.25 -0.36
CA ALA A 279 14.86 -11.18 -0.34
C ALA A 279 15.27 -10.03 0.59
N ASN A 280 16.10 -10.29 1.60
CA ASN A 280 16.57 -9.29 2.56
C ASN A 280 17.98 -8.79 2.23
N ALA A 281 18.45 -8.97 0.98
CA ALA A 281 19.72 -8.44 0.55
C ALA A 281 19.77 -6.93 0.78
N TRP A 282 20.96 -6.41 1.12
CA TRP A 282 21.13 -4.97 1.28
C TRP A 282 20.64 -4.25 0.02
N ASN A 283 19.93 -3.16 0.23
CA ASN A 283 19.36 -2.38 -0.84
C ASN A 283 19.32 -0.89 -0.48
N GLU A 284 19.30 -0.07 -1.53
CA GLU A 284 19.12 1.36 -1.44
C GLU A 284 18.33 1.81 -2.67
N VAL A 285 17.17 2.43 -2.44
CA VAL A 285 16.34 3.02 -3.48
C VAL A 285 16.50 4.53 -3.42
N LEU A 286 16.86 5.17 -4.53
CA LEU A 286 17.05 6.61 -4.64
C LEU A 286 16.00 7.21 -5.58
N LEU A 287 15.43 8.32 -5.15
CA LEU A 287 14.40 9.09 -5.85
C LEU A 287 14.98 10.44 -6.23
N PRO A 288 15.81 10.50 -7.28
CA PRO A 288 16.61 11.69 -7.57
C PRO A 288 15.76 12.91 -7.89
N ASP A 289 14.52 12.73 -8.33
CA ASP A 289 13.61 13.81 -8.71
C ASP A 289 12.57 14.16 -7.63
N ALA A 290 12.61 13.48 -6.48
CA ALA A 290 11.77 13.82 -5.33
C ALA A 290 11.95 15.29 -4.93
N ASN A 291 10.83 15.96 -4.65
CA ASN A 291 10.74 17.38 -4.29
C ASN A 291 11.28 18.38 -5.35
N LYS A 292 11.71 17.93 -6.54
CA LYS A 292 12.03 18.84 -7.63
C LYS A 292 10.76 19.28 -8.34
N ASN A 293 10.71 20.53 -8.77
CA ASN A 293 9.62 21.07 -9.59
C ASN A 293 8.22 20.80 -9.01
N ARG A 294 8.04 20.87 -7.67
CA ARG A 294 6.74 20.73 -7.01
C ARG A 294 5.70 21.59 -7.72
N SER A 295 4.96 20.92 -8.59
CA SER A 295 3.91 21.51 -9.41
C SER A 295 2.71 21.70 -8.50
N THR A 296 1.89 22.70 -8.74
CA THR A 296 0.54 22.76 -8.15
C THR A 296 -0.41 21.76 -8.83
N LYS A 297 0.07 21.06 -9.87
CA LYS A 297 -0.60 19.95 -10.52
C LYS A 297 -0.33 18.68 -9.75
N GLY A 298 -1.36 17.86 -9.59
CA GLY A 298 -1.20 16.50 -9.11
C GLY A 298 -0.68 15.59 -10.23
N VAL A 299 0.01 14.52 -9.86
CA VAL A 299 0.41 13.45 -10.75
C VAL A 299 -0.56 12.29 -10.58
N LEU A 300 -1.19 11.85 -11.68
CA LEU A 300 -1.91 10.59 -11.76
C LEU A 300 -1.02 9.55 -12.43
N SER A 301 -0.69 8.49 -11.71
CA SER A 301 -0.05 7.29 -12.26
C SER A 301 -0.97 6.08 -12.09
N GLY A 302 -1.08 5.26 -13.13
CA GLY A 302 -1.97 4.12 -13.11
C GLY A 302 -1.58 3.06 -14.13
N VAL A 303 -2.46 2.09 -14.28
CA VAL A 303 -2.37 1.03 -15.29
C VAL A 303 -3.67 0.92 -16.06
N VAL A 304 -3.58 0.72 -17.37
CA VAL A 304 -4.71 0.30 -18.20
C VAL A 304 -4.66 -1.22 -18.28
N VAL A 305 -5.75 -1.90 -17.92
CA VAL A 305 -5.80 -3.36 -17.77
C VAL A 305 -6.78 -3.95 -18.78
N ASP A 306 -6.40 -5.05 -19.43
CA ASP A 306 -7.26 -5.82 -20.31
C ASP A 306 -8.22 -6.66 -19.49
N ALA A 307 -9.51 -6.38 -19.62
CA ALA A 307 -10.57 -7.12 -18.93
C ALA A 307 -10.53 -8.64 -19.18
N MET A 308 -10.06 -9.13 -20.33
CA MET A 308 -10.02 -10.57 -20.63
C MET A 308 -8.80 -11.29 -20.06
N THR A 309 -7.69 -10.61 -19.87
CA THR A 309 -6.42 -11.26 -19.51
C THR A 309 -5.91 -10.86 -18.14
N GLY A 310 -6.35 -9.72 -17.60
CA GLY A 310 -5.80 -9.10 -16.40
C GLY A 310 -4.40 -8.52 -16.63
N GLU A 311 -3.88 -8.56 -17.86
CA GLU A 311 -2.58 -8.00 -18.21
C GLU A 311 -2.72 -6.51 -18.58
N GLY A 312 -1.66 -5.74 -18.45
CA GLY A 312 -1.68 -4.33 -18.85
C GLY A 312 -1.72 -4.14 -20.36
N VAL A 313 -2.50 -3.16 -20.83
CA VAL A 313 -2.69 -2.87 -22.26
C VAL A 313 -1.60 -1.92 -22.76
N PRO A 314 -0.67 -2.38 -23.63
CA PRO A 314 0.39 -1.52 -24.14
C PRO A 314 -0.10 -0.54 -25.21
N ASP A 315 0.62 0.58 -25.34
CA ASP A 315 0.39 1.61 -26.37
C ASP A 315 -1.04 2.19 -26.38
N ALA A 316 -1.77 2.10 -25.26
CA ALA A 316 -3.06 2.74 -25.09
C ALA A 316 -2.88 4.26 -24.94
N GLU A 317 -3.68 5.05 -25.65
CA GLU A 317 -3.70 6.51 -25.57
C GLU A 317 -4.79 6.94 -24.58
N LEU A 318 -4.43 7.79 -23.62
CA LEU A 318 -5.33 8.41 -22.65
C LEU A 318 -5.43 9.91 -22.93
N VAL A 319 -6.66 10.43 -23.01
CA VAL A 319 -6.96 11.85 -23.19
C VAL A 319 -7.82 12.32 -22.02
N PHE A 320 -7.32 13.30 -21.28
CA PHE A 320 -7.96 13.87 -20.11
C PHE A 320 -8.57 15.23 -20.47
N ALA A 321 -9.88 15.38 -20.26
CA ALA A 321 -10.59 16.65 -20.48
C ALA A 321 -11.27 17.11 -19.18
N GLY A 322 -10.86 18.27 -18.65
CA GLY A 322 -11.45 18.86 -17.46
C GLY A 322 -12.92 19.24 -17.66
N GLN A 323 -13.75 18.87 -16.70
CA GLN A 323 -15.19 19.14 -16.69
C GLN A 323 -15.48 20.56 -16.18
N GLU A 324 -14.70 21.07 -15.21
CA GLU A 324 -14.88 22.41 -14.66
C GLU A 324 -14.20 23.50 -15.50
N ASP A 325 -12.94 23.28 -15.89
CA ASP A 325 -12.20 24.16 -16.81
C ASP A 325 -11.73 23.40 -18.05
N ALA A 326 -12.34 23.70 -19.21
CA ALA A 326 -12.00 23.07 -20.49
C ALA A 326 -10.56 23.36 -20.99
N SER A 327 -9.80 24.22 -20.31
CA SER A 327 -8.36 24.40 -20.56
C SER A 327 -7.48 23.43 -19.78
N HIS A 328 -8.01 22.78 -18.75
CA HIS A 328 -7.37 21.66 -18.07
C HIS A 328 -7.47 20.43 -18.95
N THR A 329 -6.34 20.02 -19.50
CA THR A 329 -6.22 18.86 -20.40
C THR A 329 -4.93 18.12 -20.14
N GLY A 330 -4.94 16.81 -20.33
CA GLY A 330 -3.75 15.96 -20.27
C GLY A 330 -3.78 14.90 -21.35
N GLU A 331 -2.60 14.39 -21.71
CA GLU A 331 -2.45 13.26 -22.63
C GLU A 331 -1.37 12.33 -22.07
N ALA A 332 -1.60 11.01 -22.17
CA ALA A 332 -0.62 10.00 -21.79
C ALA A 332 -0.70 8.79 -22.74
N SER A 333 0.35 7.98 -22.74
CA SER A 333 0.38 6.69 -23.44
C SER A 333 0.93 5.62 -22.50
N THR A 334 0.39 4.42 -22.55
CA THR A 334 0.87 3.31 -21.71
C THR A 334 2.14 2.68 -22.24
N ASP A 335 2.97 2.16 -21.33
CA ASP A 335 4.15 1.37 -21.66
C ASP A 335 3.81 -0.11 -21.95
N SER A 336 4.82 -0.97 -22.13
CA SER A 336 4.64 -2.40 -22.43
C SER A 336 3.86 -3.20 -21.38
N LYS A 337 3.65 -2.64 -20.18
CA LYS A 337 2.91 -3.24 -19.07
C LYS A 337 1.61 -2.49 -18.78
N GLY A 338 1.16 -1.63 -19.68
CA GLY A 338 -0.06 -0.84 -19.48
C GLY A 338 0.10 0.35 -18.54
N ALA A 339 1.30 0.65 -18.05
CA ALA A 339 1.51 1.72 -17.07
C ALA A 339 1.59 3.10 -17.73
N PHE A 340 1.00 4.12 -17.10
CA PHE A 340 1.09 5.51 -17.55
C PHE A 340 1.30 6.47 -16.37
N SER A 341 1.69 7.71 -16.68
CA SER A 341 1.78 8.82 -15.72
C SER A 341 1.47 10.16 -16.42
N VAL A 342 0.72 11.04 -15.76
CA VAL A 342 0.31 12.35 -16.28
C VAL A 342 0.21 13.39 -15.17
N GLU A 343 0.62 14.63 -15.44
CA GLU A 343 0.41 15.77 -14.56
C GLU A 343 -0.89 16.50 -14.94
N LEU A 344 -1.80 16.66 -13.98
CA LEU A 344 -3.12 17.27 -14.16
C LEU A 344 -3.33 18.40 -13.17
N ASP A 345 -3.93 19.51 -13.64
CA ASP A 345 -4.44 20.53 -12.71
C ASP A 345 -5.62 19.95 -11.91
N PRO A 346 -5.91 20.44 -10.69
CA PRO A 346 -7.07 20.00 -9.94
C PRO A 346 -8.37 20.29 -10.71
N ASP A 347 -9.13 19.24 -11.02
CA ASP A 347 -10.39 19.25 -11.77
C ASP A 347 -11.02 17.84 -11.70
N VAL A 348 -12.26 17.72 -12.16
CA VAL A 348 -12.85 16.42 -12.52
C VAL A 348 -12.61 16.20 -14.00
N TYR A 349 -12.03 15.06 -14.38
CA TYR A 349 -11.67 14.74 -15.76
C TYR A 349 -12.56 13.66 -16.34
N ASP A 350 -13.02 13.88 -17.57
CA ASP A 350 -13.39 12.79 -18.48
C ASP A 350 -12.10 12.22 -19.09
N VAL A 351 -11.79 10.97 -18.75
CA VAL A 351 -10.60 10.24 -19.21
C VAL A 351 -11.00 9.28 -20.32
N THR A 352 -10.74 9.64 -21.58
CA THR A 352 -11.01 8.78 -22.73
C THR A 352 -9.78 7.92 -23.05
N ILE A 353 -9.96 6.60 -23.07
CA ILE A 353 -8.89 5.62 -23.34
C ILE A 353 -9.15 4.93 -24.69
N MET A 354 -8.10 4.84 -25.52
CA MET A 354 -8.15 4.24 -26.85
C MET A 354 -6.98 3.27 -27.03
N ALA A 355 -7.25 2.06 -27.52
CA ALA A 355 -6.23 1.10 -27.92
C ALA A 355 -6.71 0.28 -29.13
N ASP A 356 -5.79 -0.20 -29.97
CA ASP A 356 -6.14 -0.99 -31.15
C ASP A 356 -6.79 -2.32 -30.75
N GLY A 357 -7.99 -2.60 -31.29
CA GLY A 357 -8.77 -3.79 -30.95
C GLY A 357 -9.54 -3.72 -29.63
N TYR A 358 -9.59 -2.55 -28.98
CA TYR A 358 -10.35 -2.32 -27.75
C TYR A 358 -11.54 -1.38 -27.98
N VAL A 359 -12.55 -1.50 -27.13
CA VAL A 359 -13.63 -0.54 -27.03
C VAL A 359 -13.06 0.78 -26.50
N VAL A 360 -13.41 1.91 -27.13
CA VAL A 360 -13.07 3.23 -26.60
C VAL A 360 -13.94 3.50 -25.39
N GLU A 361 -13.33 3.75 -24.24
CA GLU A 361 -14.03 3.95 -22.96
C GLU A 361 -13.73 5.31 -22.37
N THR A 362 -14.68 5.86 -21.61
CA THR A 362 -14.51 7.12 -20.89
C THR A 362 -14.83 6.93 -19.42
N PHE A 363 -13.91 7.36 -18.56
CA PHE A 363 -13.98 7.27 -17.11
C PHE A 363 -14.04 8.67 -16.51
N GLU A 364 -14.62 8.78 -15.32
CA GLU A 364 -14.54 10.01 -14.52
C GLU A 364 -13.42 9.86 -13.48
N PHE A 365 -12.58 10.89 -13.34
CA PHE A 365 -11.52 10.92 -12.34
C PHE A 365 -11.39 12.30 -11.70
N GLU A 366 -11.43 12.39 -10.37
CA GLU A 366 -11.23 13.64 -9.64
C GLU A 366 -9.76 13.81 -9.24
N MET A 367 -9.11 14.86 -9.76
CA MET A 367 -7.80 15.30 -9.32
C MET A 367 -7.97 16.36 -8.24
N GLU A 368 -7.66 16.02 -6.99
CA GLU A 368 -7.67 16.97 -5.88
C GLU A 368 -6.45 17.91 -5.88
N GLU A 369 -6.61 19.08 -5.24
CA GLU A 369 -5.53 20.05 -5.04
C GLU A 369 -4.40 19.45 -4.19
N ASP A 370 -3.15 19.64 -4.65
CA ASP A 370 -1.92 19.17 -3.98
C ASP A 370 -1.86 17.66 -3.70
N ARG A 371 -2.65 16.85 -4.42
CA ARG A 371 -2.72 15.39 -4.24
C ARG A 371 -2.16 14.64 -5.44
N ASN A 372 -1.42 13.57 -5.17
CA ASN A 372 -0.95 12.63 -6.18
C ASN A 372 -1.70 11.31 -6.04
N TYR A 373 -1.98 10.66 -7.16
CA TYR A 373 -2.70 9.40 -7.22
C TYR A 373 -1.81 8.35 -7.88
N SER A 374 -1.77 7.16 -7.29
CA SER A 374 -1.00 6.04 -7.82
C SER A 374 -1.68 4.72 -7.55
N GLY A 375 -1.56 3.77 -8.48
CA GLY A 375 -2.23 2.48 -8.39
C GLY A 375 -3.65 2.45 -8.93
N GLU A 376 -4.12 3.56 -9.54
CA GLU A 376 -5.40 3.60 -10.23
C GLU A 376 -5.41 2.63 -11.41
N GLN A 377 -6.51 1.88 -11.53
CA GLN A 377 -6.70 0.91 -12.60
C GLN A 377 -7.83 1.34 -13.52
N PHE A 378 -7.53 1.44 -14.81
CA PHE A 378 -8.52 1.66 -15.86
C PHE A 378 -8.70 0.38 -16.65
N ILE A 379 -9.71 -0.40 -16.30
CA ILE A 379 -9.99 -1.67 -16.97
C ILE A 379 -10.80 -1.40 -18.23
N ILE A 380 -10.26 -1.81 -19.37
CA ILE A 380 -10.90 -1.69 -20.68
C ILE A 380 -11.08 -3.05 -21.35
N SER A 381 -12.05 -3.10 -22.26
CA SER A 381 -12.51 -4.35 -22.87
C SER A 381 -12.09 -4.46 -24.34
N PRO A 382 -11.48 -5.58 -24.78
CA PRO A 382 -11.34 -5.89 -26.20
C PRO A 382 -12.68 -5.84 -26.94
N GLU A 383 -12.69 -5.47 -28.22
CA GLU A 383 -13.91 -5.45 -29.03
C GLU A 383 -14.68 -6.79 -28.95
N LEU A 384 -15.98 -6.69 -28.72
CA LEU A 384 -16.84 -7.86 -28.57
C LEU A 384 -17.21 -8.49 -29.91
N ALA A 385 -17.21 -9.83 -29.94
CA ALA A 385 -17.85 -10.57 -31.00
C ALA A 385 -19.37 -10.34 -31.00
N ALA A 386 -19.97 -10.33 -32.20
CA ALA A 386 -21.41 -10.16 -32.33
C ALA A 386 -22.16 -11.32 -31.64
N GLY A 387 -23.13 -10.99 -30.80
CA GLY A 387 -23.92 -11.98 -30.06
C GLY A 387 -23.30 -12.41 -28.72
N SER A 388 -22.23 -11.75 -28.29
CA SER A 388 -21.57 -12.00 -26.99
C SER A 388 -21.71 -10.80 -26.05
N ALA A 389 -21.62 -11.04 -24.75
CA ALA A 389 -21.48 -10.01 -23.72
C ALA A 389 -20.20 -10.23 -22.92
N ARG A 390 -19.67 -9.15 -22.34
CA ARG A 390 -18.64 -9.22 -21.31
C ARG A 390 -19.14 -8.53 -20.06
N ILE A 391 -18.86 -9.15 -18.92
CA ILE A 391 -19.27 -8.69 -17.60
C ILE A 391 -17.97 -8.55 -16.80
N VAL A 392 -17.68 -7.33 -16.34
CA VAL A 392 -16.46 -7.02 -15.59
C VAL A 392 -16.87 -6.52 -14.21
N LEU A 393 -16.42 -7.21 -13.17
CA LEU A 393 -16.59 -6.86 -11.77
C LEU A 393 -15.32 -6.20 -11.25
N GLU A 394 -15.47 -5.04 -10.63
CA GLU A 394 -14.39 -4.22 -10.10
C GLU A 394 -14.70 -3.85 -8.65
N TRP A 395 -13.71 -3.92 -7.78
CA TRP A 395 -13.83 -3.54 -6.37
C TRP A 395 -12.49 -3.05 -5.82
N GLY A 396 -12.50 -2.46 -4.62
CA GLY A 396 -11.29 -1.93 -3.99
C GLY A 396 -10.48 -2.98 -3.23
N ALA A 397 -9.67 -2.51 -2.28
CA ALA A 397 -8.94 -3.38 -1.35
C ALA A 397 -9.85 -4.28 -0.51
N GLU A 398 -11.03 -3.77 -0.19
CA GLU A 398 -12.07 -4.46 0.56
C GLU A 398 -13.39 -4.40 -0.23
N PRO A 399 -14.21 -5.48 -0.22
CA PRO A 399 -13.92 -6.80 0.35
C PRO A 399 -12.76 -7.49 -0.37
N GLN A 400 -11.91 -8.24 0.34
CA GLN A 400 -10.69 -8.82 -0.27
C GLN A 400 -10.94 -9.83 -1.41
N ASP A 401 -12.15 -10.36 -1.53
CA ASP A 401 -12.43 -11.49 -2.43
C ASP A 401 -13.92 -11.48 -2.83
N LEU A 402 -14.20 -10.97 -4.02
CA LEU A 402 -15.55 -10.94 -4.59
C LEU A 402 -15.62 -11.89 -5.79
N ASP A 403 -16.49 -12.89 -5.69
CA ASP A 403 -16.71 -13.89 -6.72
C ASP A 403 -17.90 -13.55 -7.63
N SER A 404 -17.71 -13.81 -8.92
CA SER A 404 -18.69 -13.72 -9.99
C SER A 404 -19.45 -15.03 -10.17
N TYR A 405 -20.77 -14.96 -10.13
CA TYR A 405 -21.65 -16.08 -10.41
C TYR A 405 -22.56 -15.75 -11.59
N LEU A 406 -22.44 -16.52 -12.67
CA LEU A 406 -23.36 -16.46 -13.80
C LEU A 406 -24.14 -17.77 -13.90
N ILE A 407 -25.47 -17.68 -13.80
CA ILE A 407 -26.37 -18.83 -13.89
C ILE A 407 -27.44 -18.60 -14.95
N GLY A 408 -27.87 -19.64 -15.66
CA GLY A 408 -28.96 -19.50 -16.62
C GLY A 408 -29.15 -20.70 -17.52
N ASP A 409 -30.07 -20.57 -18.47
CA ASP A 409 -30.32 -21.57 -19.49
C ASP A 409 -30.38 -20.88 -20.87
N SER A 410 -29.72 -21.49 -21.85
CA SER A 410 -29.84 -21.13 -23.27
C SER A 410 -31.08 -21.78 -23.89
N ASP A 411 -31.61 -21.14 -24.94
CA ASP A 411 -32.79 -21.60 -25.67
C ASP A 411 -32.63 -22.99 -26.31
N ASP A 412 -31.39 -23.39 -26.61
CA ASP A 412 -31.06 -24.70 -27.16
C ASP A 412 -30.96 -25.81 -26.09
N GLY A 413 -31.22 -25.47 -24.82
CA GLY A 413 -31.27 -26.39 -23.68
C GLY A 413 -29.92 -26.61 -22.98
N GLY A 414 -28.94 -25.75 -23.22
CA GLY A 414 -27.70 -25.68 -22.44
C GLY A 414 -27.93 -25.00 -21.09
N SER A 415 -27.39 -25.57 -20.01
CA SER A 415 -27.39 -24.93 -18.69
C SER A 415 -26.04 -24.25 -18.46
N VAL A 416 -26.08 -22.97 -18.13
CA VAL A 416 -24.92 -22.13 -17.82
C VAL A 416 -24.78 -22.01 -16.31
N PHE A 417 -23.61 -22.38 -15.83
CA PHE A 417 -23.18 -22.13 -14.46
C PHE A 417 -21.67 -21.84 -14.51
N VAL A 418 -21.29 -20.61 -14.20
CA VAL A 418 -19.90 -20.14 -14.15
C VAL A 418 -19.63 -19.52 -12.79
N SER A 419 -18.52 -19.93 -12.18
CA SER A 419 -17.97 -19.43 -10.91
C SER A 419 -16.49 -19.79 -10.80
N TYR A 420 -15.79 -19.37 -9.73
CA TYR A 420 -14.37 -19.68 -9.49
C TYR A 420 -14.04 -21.18 -9.60
N TYR A 421 -14.91 -22.06 -9.10
CA TYR A 421 -14.71 -23.53 -9.14
C TYR A 421 -15.20 -24.19 -10.43
N ARG A 422 -16.00 -23.46 -11.23
CA ARG A 422 -16.46 -23.90 -12.55
C ARG A 422 -16.31 -22.78 -13.57
N LYS A 423 -15.07 -22.53 -13.97
CA LYS A 423 -14.69 -21.43 -14.86
C LYS A 423 -15.24 -21.51 -16.29
N THR A 424 -15.85 -22.62 -16.70
CA THR A 424 -16.37 -22.78 -18.06
C THR A 424 -17.70 -23.53 -18.06
N ALA A 425 -18.67 -22.98 -18.80
CA ALA A 425 -19.92 -23.63 -19.14
C ALA A 425 -19.90 -24.03 -20.62
N SER A 426 -19.78 -25.33 -20.89
CA SER A 426 -19.82 -25.89 -22.24
C SER A 426 -20.83 -27.03 -22.35
N SER A 427 -21.48 -27.16 -23.50
CA SER A 427 -22.36 -28.28 -23.85
C SER A 427 -22.18 -28.61 -25.35
N GLY A 428 -22.27 -29.89 -25.72
CA GLY A 428 -22.16 -30.30 -27.13
C GLY A 428 -20.81 -30.02 -27.82
N GLY A 429 -19.78 -29.56 -27.10
CA GLY A 429 -18.50 -29.12 -27.66
C GLY A 429 -18.41 -27.62 -27.96
N GLU A 430 -19.44 -26.86 -27.60
CA GLU A 430 -19.54 -25.40 -27.69
C GLU A 430 -19.44 -24.79 -26.28
N THR A 431 -18.72 -23.67 -26.15
CA THR A 431 -18.59 -22.92 -24.89
C THR A 431 -19.60 -21.78 -24.90
N PHE A 432 -20.46 -21.74 -23.88
CA PHE A 432 -21.50 -20.74 -23.72
C PHE A 432 -21.00 -19.55 -22.90
N ALA A 433 -20.23 -19.80 -21.84
CA ALA A 433 -19.65 -18.76 -21.01
C ALA A 433 -18.38 -19.25 -20.33
N GLU A 434 -17.48 -18.34 -20.00
CA GLU A 434 -16.29 -18.61 -19.19
C GLU A 434 -15.88 -17.44 -18.32
N LEU A 435 -15.18 -17.76 -17.23
CA LEU A 435 -14.52 -16.81 -16.33
C LEU A 435 -13.10 -16.59 -16.87
N ASP A 436 -12.90 -15.46 -17.53
CA ASP A 436 -11.65 -15.08 -18.20
C ASP A 436 -10.56 -14.70 -17.19
N VAL A 437 -10.93 -13.88 -16.20
CA VAL A 437 -10.06 -13.38 -15.12
C VAL A 437 -10.74 -13.66 -13.79
N ASP A 438 -9.95 -14.15 -12.84
CA ASP A 438 -10.35 -14.60 -11.50
C ASP A 438 -9.31 -14.07 -10.51
N ASP A 439 -9.59 -12.93 -9.87
CA ASP A 439 -8.70 -12.31 -8.88
C ASP A 439 -9.21 -12.58 -7.46
N THR A 440 -8.32 -13.10 -6.61
CA THR A 440 -8.63 -13.57 -5.25
C THR A 440 -7.92 -12.77 -4.13
N ASN A 441 -7.20 -11.69 -4.47
CA ASN A 441 -6.39 -10.93 -3.51
C ASN A 441 -6.78 -9.43 -3.39
N GLY A 442 -7.97 -9.05 -3.88
CA GLY A 442 -8.50 -7.68 -3.84
C GLY A 442 -8.20 -6.88 -5.11
N TYR A 443 -8.83 -5.71 -5.26
CA TYR A 443 -8.69 -4.80 -6.41
C TYR A 443 -9.23 -5.29 -7.76
N GLY A 444 -9.73 -6.53 -7.86
CA GLY A 444 -10.28 -7.10 -9.09
C GLY A 444 -9.35 -6.95 -10.31
N PRO A 445 -9.87 -7.05 -11.55
CA PRO A 445 -11.24 -7.42 -11.88
C PRO A 445 -11.49 -8.92 -11.82
N GLU A 446 -12.77 -9.29 -11.80
CA GLU A 446 -13.21 -10.56 -12.37
C GLU A 446 -13.99 -10.33 -13.65
N THR A 447 -13.77 -11.20 -14.64
CA THR A 447 -14.39 -11.03 -15.94
C THR A 447 -15.03 -12.32 -16.42
N ILE A 448 -16.29 -12.24 -16.81
CA ILE A 448 -17.02 -13.31 -17.51
C ILE A 448 -17.32 -12.88 -18.94
N THR A 449 -16.94 -13.72 -19.91
CA THR A 449 -17.43 -13.61 -21.29
C THR A 449 -18.56 -14.62 -21.52
N LEU A 450 -19.71 -14.11 -21.97
CA LEU A 450 -20.88 -14.88 -22.39
C LEU A 450 -20.93 -14.87 -23.93
N TYR A 451 -20.79 -16.04 -24.54
CA TYR A 451 -20.68 -16.21 -25.99
C TYR A 451 -22.01 -16.31 -26.72
N ASP A 452 -23.10 -16.64 -26.01
CA ASP A 452 -24.45 -16.73 -26.56
C ASP A 452 -25.44 -15.94 -25.70
N LEU A 453 -26.06 -14.93 -26.30
CA LEU A 453 -27.10 -14.13 -25.67
C LEU A 453 -28.51 -14.73 -25.78
N ASN A 454 -28.71 -15.83 -26.51
CA ASN A 454 -30.02 -16.47 -26.69
C ASN A 454 -30.38 -17.35 -25.48
N GLY A 455 -30.74 -16.70 -24.38
CA GLY A 455 -31.16 -17.36 -23.15
C GLY A 455 -31.52 -16.34 -22.08
N VAL A 456 -31.71 -16.84 -20.85
CA VAL A 456 -31.93 -16.00 -19.68
C VAL A 456 -30.84 -16.29 -18.65
N TYR A 457 -30.04 -15.27 -18.33
CA TYR A 457 -28.87 -15.39 -17.46
C TYR A 457 -28.93 -14.38 -16.32
N ARG A 458 -28.68 -14.83 -15.09
CA ARG A 458 -28.59 -13.99 -13.89
C ARG A 458 -27.14 -13.89 -13.45
N TYR A 459 -26.70 -12.67 -13.17
CA TYR A 459 -25.38 -12.38 -12.64
C TYR A 459 -25.46 -11.89 -11.19
N THR A 460 -24.68 -12.53 -10.33
CA THR A 460 -24.63 -12.29 -8.89
C THR A 460 -23.18 -12.16 -8.45
N VAL A 461 -22.93 -11.23 -7.53
CA VAL A 461 -21.62 -11.06 -6.88
C VAL A 461 -21.72 -11.56 -5.45
N VAL A 462 -20.72 -12.33 -5.01
CA VAL A 462 -20.67 -12.91 -3.67
C VAL A 462 -19.37 -12.52 -2.99
N ASP A 463 -19.45 -11.98 -1.78
CA ASP A 463 -18.30 -11.87 -0.88
C ASP A 463 -17.94 -13.26 -0.35
N TYR A 464 -16.89 -13.86 -0.92
CA TYR A 464 -16.47 -15.23 -0.62
C TYR A 464 -16.14 -15.41 0.87
N ARG A 465 -15.59 -14.37 1.50
CA ARG A 465 -15.14 -14.41 2.90
C ARG A 465 -16.25 -14.07 3.90
N LEU A 466 -17.44 -13.71 3.39
CA LEU A 466 -18.62 -13.39 4.19
C LEU A 466 -18.36 -12.26 5.20
N THR A 467 -17.64 -11.23 4.76
CA THR A 467 -17.23 -10.12 5.64
C THR A 467 -18.41 -9.22 6.04
N ASN A 468 -19.50 -9.24 5.26
CA ASN A 468 -20.68 -8.36 5.35
C ASN A 468 -20.38 -6.89 5.04
N THR A 469 -19.33 -6.63 4.24
CA THR A 469 -18.86 -5.27 3.98
C THR A 469 -19.13 -4.79 2.55
N LEU A 470 -19.79 -5.59 1.71
CA LEU A 470 -20.04 -5.25 0.29
C LEU A 470 -20.86 -3.95 0.12
N GLN A 471 -21.83 -3.68 0.99
CA GLN A 471 -22.56 -2.40 0.97
C GLN A 471 -21.73 -1.20 1.46
N GLU A 472 -20.73 -1.44 2.33
CA GLU A 472 -19.87 -0.40 2.91
C GLU A 472 -18.79 0.04 1.93
N TYR A 473 -18.07 -0.92 1.32
CA TYR A 473 -16.99 -0.65 0.38
C TYR A 473 -17.44 -0.60 -1.09
N GLY A 474 -18.59 -1.21 -1.40
CA GLY A 474 -19.16 -1.19 -2.74
C GLY A 474 -18.48 -2.18 -3.70
N ALA A 475 -19.02 -2.20 -4.92
CA ALA A 475 -18.47 -2.87 -6.09
C ALA A 475 -19.12 -2.25 -7.34
N THR A 476 -18.43 -2.37 -8.47
CA THR A 476 -18.89 -1.89 -9.78
C THR A 476 -18.95 -3.04 -10.76
N VAL A 477 -20.05 -3.17 -11.49
CA VAL A 477 -20.20 -4.14 -12.57
C VAL A 477 -20.43 -3.39 -13.88
N LYS A 478 -19.52 -3.61 -14.84
CA LYS A 478 -19.65 -3.11 -16.21
C LYS A 478 -20.16 -4.22 -17.11
N VAL A 479 -21.21 -3.94 -17.87
CA VAL A 479 -21.81 -4.87 -18.83
C VAL A 479 -21.62 -4.32 -20.24
N TYR A 480 -20.81 -5.02 -21.03
CA TYR A 480 -20.55 -4.71 -22.43
C TYR A 480 -21.51 -5.54 -23.29
N LEU A 481 -22.34 -4.85 -24.09
CA LEU A 481 -23.23 -5.48 -25.06
C LEU A 481 -22.94 -5.03 -26.51
N PRO A 482 -23.28 -5.86 -27.52
CA PRO A 482 -23.03 -5.54 -28.91
C PRO A 482 -23.74 -4.25 -29.35
N GLY A 483 -23.00 -3.36 -30.00
CA GLY A 483 -23.55 -2.13 -30.61
C GLY A 483 -23.73 -0.96 -29.64
N GLN A 484 -23.31 -1.09 -28.38
CA GLN A 484 -23.19 0.03 -27.45
C GLN A 484 -21.85 0.76 -27.63
N ALA A 485 -21.84 2.07 -27.35
CA ALA A 485 -20.63 2.90 -27.43
C ALA A 485 -19.84 2.95 -26.12
N GLN A 486 -20.48 2.64 -24.99
CA GLN A 486 -19.92 2.53 -23.64
C GLN A 486 -20.60 1.34 -22.95
N PRO A 487 -19.96 0.69 -21.97
CA PRO A 487 -20.61 -0.33 -21.17
C PRO A 487 -21.69 0.28 -20.27
N GLU A 488 -22.65 -0.56 -19.87
CA GLU A 488 -23.58 -0.18 -18.83
C GLU A 488 -22.95 -0.40 -17.45
N VAL A 489 -22.87 0.65 -16.63
CA VAL A 489 -22.19 0.65 -15.33
C VAL A 489 -23.22 0.56 -14.22
N ILE A 490 -23.08 -0.47 -13.36
CA ILE A 490 -23.98 -0.73 -12.24
C ILE A 490 -23.16 -0.72 -10.95
N THR A 491 -23.53 0.13 -10.00
CA THR A 491 -22.92 0.18 -8.66
C THR A 491 -23.93 -0.26 -7.61
N VAL A 492 -23.45 -0.73 -6.45
CA VAL A 492 -24.31 -1.14 -5.32
C VAL A 492 -25.18 0.03 -4.90
N ALA A 493 -26.51 -0.11 -5.02
CA ALA A 493 -27.41 0.99 -4.71
C ALA A 493 -27.34 1.39 -3.23
N PRO A 494 -27.39 2.70 -2.91
CA PRO A 494 -27.45 3.15 -1.52
C PRO A 494 -28.66 2.56 -0.79
N GLY A 495 -28.41 1.80 0.29
CA GLY A 495 -29.48 1.19 1.08
C GLY A 495 -30.14 -0.04 0.44
N ALA A 496 -29.46 -0.70 -0.51
CA ALA A 496 -29.89 -1.98 -1.08
C ALA A 496 -29.92 -3.11 -0.02
N GLY A 497 -29.26 -2.92 1.12
CA GLY A 497 -29.24 -3.88 2.21
C GLY A 497 -28.40 -5.11 1.87
N VAL A 498 -27.43 -4.95 0.98
CA VAL A 498 -26.54 -6.01 0.53
C VAL A 498 -25.57 -6.34 1.66
N GLU A 499 -25.56 -7.58 2.12
CA GLU A 499 -24.55 -8.08 3.06
C GLU A 499 -23.43 -8.76 2.26
N ASN A 500 -23.58 -10.06 1.98
CA ASN A 500 -22.57 -10.83 1.25
C ASN A 500 -22.96 -11.17 -0.19
N ILE A 501 -24.23 -10.97 -0.58
CA ILE A 501 -24.74 -11.39 -1.90
C ILE A 501 -25.45 -10.22 -2.56
N TRP A 502 -24.99 -9.88 -3.75
CA TRP A 502 -25.55 -8.82 -4.57
C TRP A 502 -26.10 -9.39 -5.88
N GLU A 503 -27.43 -9.39 -6.03
CA GLU A 503 -28.07 -9.66 -7.31
C GLU A 503 -27.99 -8.41 -8.19
N VAL A 504 -27.19 -8.48 -9.24
CA VAL A 504 -26.85 -7.30 -10.04
C VAL A 504 -27.86 -7.10 -11.16
N PHE A 505 -27.98 -8.08 -12.06
CA PHE A 505 -28.83 -8.00 -13.23
C PHE A 505 -29.26 -9.38 -13.76
N GLU A 506 -30.21 -9.35 -14.68
CA GLU A 506 -30.59 -10.47 -15.55
C GLU A 506 -30.46 -10.03 -17.01
N LEU A 507 -29.89 -10.89 -17.86
CA LEU A 507 -29.88 -10.75 -19.32
C LEU A 507 -30.94 -11.69 -19.89
N ASP A 508 -31.95 -11.13 -20.56
CA ASP A 508 -33.03 -11.87 -21.23
C ASP A 508 -32.93 -11.65 -22.74
N HIS A 509 -32.42 -12.65 -23.47
CA HIS A 509 -32.19 -12.57 -24.92
C HIS A 509 -31.38 -11.34 -25.37
N GLY A 510 -30.38 -10.95 -24.56
CA GLY A 510 -29.54 -9.77 -24.78
C GLY A 510 -30.14 -8.45 -24.29
N GLU A 511 -31.35 -8.46 -23.72
CA GLU A 511 -31.93 -7.30 -23.02
C GLU A 511 -31.47 -7.29 -21.55
N LEU A 512 -30.83 -6.18 -21.13
CA LEU A 512 -30.31 -6.02 -19.76
C LEU A 512 -31.38 -5.50 -18.81
N ASN A 513 -31.73 -6.34 -17.82
CA ASN A 513 -32.66 -6.03 -16.74
C ASN A 513 -31.91 -5.84 -15.42
N ILE A 514 -31.70 -4.60 -14.99
CA ILE A 514 -31.01 -4.28 -13.73
C ILE A 514 -31.89 -4.64 -12.52
N LEU A 515 -31.35 -5.42 -11.59
CA LEU A 515 -32.02 -5.86 -10.36
C LEU A 515 -31.56 -5.06 -9.15
N ASN A 516 -30.24 -4.92 -8.99
CA ASN A 516 -29.51 -4.17 -7.97
C ASN A 516 -30.12 -4.25 -6.56
N ARG A 517 -30.05 -5.44 -5.95
CA ARG A 517 -30.65 -5.72 -4.62
C ARG A 517 -29.88 -6.79 -3.86
N ALA A 518 -30.14 -6.91 -2.56
CA ALA A 518 -29.65 -8.02 -1.75
C ALA A 518 -30.16 -9.37 -2.29
N GLY A 519 -29.26 -10.35 -2.41
CA GLY A 519 -29.60 -11.72 -2.78
C GLY A 519 -29.86 -12.63 -1.57
N ASP A 520 -30.43 -13.80 -1.84
CA ASP A 520 -30.65 -14.85 -0.84
C ASP A 520 -29.60 -15.96 -1.00
N GLU A 521 -29.16 -16.57 0.10
CA GLU A 521 -28.20 -17.68 0.07
C GLU A 521 -28.81 -18.93 -0.57
N ASP A 522 -30.13 -19.10 -0.46
CA ASP A 522 -30.87 -20.22 -1.05
C ASP A 522 -30.87 -20.18 -2.60
N ASP A 523 -30.50 -19.04 -3.21
CA ASP A 523 -30.43 -18.86 -4.65
C ASP A 523 -29.04 -19.22 -5.23
N LEU A 524 -28.05 -19.53 -4.38
CA LEU A 524 -26.74 -20.05 -4.78
C LEU A 524 -26.75 -21.59 -4.85
N VAL A 525 -25.94 -22.17 -5.73
CA VAL A 525 -25.85 -23.64 -5.88
C VAL A 525 -25.23 -24.27 -4.63
N GLU A 526 -25.66 -25.48 -4.23
CA GLU A 526 -25.12 -26.17 -3.05
C GLU A 526 -23.60 -26.41 -3.21
N GLY A 527 -22.78 -25.83 -2.33
CA GLY A 527 -21.30 -25.84 -2.40
C GLY A 527 -20.65 -24.55 -2.92
N SER A 528 -21.41 -23.45 -3.04
CA SER A 528 -20.93 -22.11 -3.46
C SER A 528 -20.26 -21.28 -2.34
N LYS A 529 -19.87 -21.91 -1.23
CA LYS A 529 -19.17 -21.29 -0.09
C LYS A 529 -17.99 -22.14 0.33
#